data_AF-A0A0B6Y0X0-F1
#
_entry.id   AF-A0A0B6Y0X0-F1
#
_cell.length_a   1.000
_cell.length_b   1.000
_cell.length_c   1.000
_cell.angle_alpha   90.00
_cell.angle_beta   90.00
_cell.angle_gamma   90.00
#
_symmetry.space_group_name_H-M   'P 1'
#
loop_
_entity.id
_entity.type
_entity.pdbx_description
1 polymer ?
#
loop_
_entity_poly.entity_id
_entity_poly.type
_entity_poly.pdbx_seq_one_letter_code
_entity_poly.pdbx_strand_id
1 'polypeptide(L)'
;DSSAISITKDKFVIGRSNDCDLPHSDSKRVSGKHCYIERDGNGKVWLYDTSTNGTLLNLSIKITKGQCRELHHGDEIHIVHKKDDTKDDIGYMFQDMEALRAETSSELEDTEELTQVIDDSNATIADEDVNTVTTPSPLKRRKSTDISPVPIKKVKTDPPVVEISPPTDDVKRKVSSTHAIADTSDKTP
;
A
#
# COMPACT_ATOMS: atom_id res chain seq x y z
N ASP A 1 16.95 1.98 -10.66
CA ASP A 1 16.13 3.01 -11.32
C ASP A 1 14.67 2.80 -10.96
N SER A 2 14.07 3.71 -10.20
CA SER A 2 12.64 3.64 -9.86
C SER A 2 11.85 4.32 -10.98
N SER A 3 11.26 3.53 -11.88
CA SER A 3 10.43 4.04 -12.98
C SER A 3 8.96 3.87 -12.64
N ALA A 4 8.16 4.89 -12.93
CA ALA A 4 6.71 4.81 -12.79
C ALA A 4 6.11 3.96 -13.93
N ILE A 5 5.08 3.18 -13.62
CA ILE A 5 4.38 2.31 -14.56
C ILE A 5 2.91 2.70 -14.57
N SER A 6 2.40 3.14 -15.71
CA SER A 6 0.99 3.47 -15.87
C SER A 6 0.15 2.22 -16.11
N ILE A 7 -0.88 2.03 -15.28
CA ILE A 7 -1.85 0.94 -15.43
C ILE A 7 -3.02 1.43 -16.29
N THR A 8 -3.14 0.92 -17.52
CA THR A 8 -4.19 1.31 -18.46
C THR A 8 -5.26 0.25 -18.69
N LYS A 9 -5.07 -0.96 -18.13
CA LYS A 9 -5.98 -2.10 -18.28
C LYS A 9 -6.76 -2.29 -16.99
N ASP A 10 -8.00 -2.78 -17.08
CA ASP A 10 -8.81 -3.12 -15.91
C ASP A 10 -8.17 -4.22 -15.07
N LYS A 11 -7.44 -5.14 -15.73
CA LYS A 11 -6.64 -6.18 -15.11
C LYS A 11 -5.18 -6.03 -15.52
N PHE A 12 -4.31 -5.91 -14.53
CA PHE A 12 -2.87 -5.72 -14.72
C PHE A 12 -2.09 -6.82 -13.99
N VAL A 13 -1.43 -7.69 -14.76
CA VAL A 13 -0.78 -8.90 -14.24
C VAL A 13 0.72 -8.67 -14.05
N ILE A 14 1.20 -9.01 -12.86
CA ILE A 14 2.60 -8.93 -12.47
C ILE A 14 3.13 -10.36 -12.25
N GLY A 15 4.28 -10.68 -12.86
CA GLY A 15 4.81 -12.04 -12.75
C GLY A 15 6.10 -12.24 -13.51
N ARG A 16 6.65 -13.45 -13.40
CA ARG A 16 7.90 -13.83 -14.09
C ARG A 16 7.67 -14.15 -15.57
N SER A 17 6.44 -14.50 -15.99
CA SER A 17 6.17 -14.84 -17.39
C SER A 17 6.30 -13.59 -18.26
N ASN A 18 6.78 -13.77 -19.49
CA ASN A 18 6.82 -12.67 -20.48
C ASN A 18 5.43 -12.27 -20.97
N ASP A 19 4.40 -13.09 -20.70
CA ASP A 19 3.00 -12.81 -21.04
C ASP A 19 2.31 -11.90 -20.00
N CYS A 20 3.02 -11.47 -18.95
CA CYS A 20 2.51 -10.54 -17.95
C CYS A 20 2.63 -9.09 -18.43
N ASP A 21 1.77 -8.21 -17.91
CA ASP A 21 1.84 -6.77 -18.19
C ASP A 21 3.10 -6.14 -17.58
N LEU A 22 3.54 -6.66 -16.45
CA LEU A 22 4.82 -6.34 -15.82
C LEU A 22 5.65 -7.61 -15.62
N PRO A 23 6.51 -7.97 -16.60
CA PRO A 23 7.33 -9.16 -16.54
C PRO A 23 8.59 -8.96 -15.68
N HIS A 24 8.88 -9.95 -14.83
CA HIS A 24 10.08 -10.07 -13.99
C HIS A 24 10.87 -11.32 -14.33
N SER A 25 11.27 -11.46 -15.59
CA SER A 25 11.82 -12.70 -16.17
C SER A 25 13.09 -13.20 -15.45
N ASP A 26 13.86 -12.29 -14.86
CA ASP A 26 15.14 -12.61 -14.20
C ASP A 26 14.97 -13.12 -12.76
N SER A 27 13.81 -12.90 -12.13
CA SER A 27 13.60 -13.24 -10.72
C SER A 27 12.97 -14.63 -10.54
N LYS A 28 13.76 -15.59 -10.05
CA LYS A 28 13.29 -16.95 -9.75
C LYS A 28 12.27 -17.02 -8.61
N ARG A 29 12.20 -16.01 -7.75
CA ARG A 29 11.30 -15.95 -6.58
C ARG A 29 9.91 -15.43 -6.94
N VAL A 30 9.79 -14.75 -8.08
CA VAL A 30 8.51 -14.33 -8.65
C VAL A 30 7.87 -15.54 -9.35
N SER A 31 6.57 -15.72 -9.15
CA SER A 31 5.79 -16.80 -9.77
C SER A 31 5.45 -16.41 -11.21
N GLY A 32 5.16 -17.38 -12.09
CA GLY A 32 4.85 -17.11 -13.50
C GLY A 32 3.78 -16.02 -13.68
N LYS A 33 2.65 -16.18 -13.00
CA LYS A 33 1.69 -15.11 -12.68
C LYS A 33 1.70 -14.99 -11.16
N HIS A 34 2.23 -13.89 -10.61
CA HIS A 34 2.45 -13.76 -9.18
C HIS A 34 1.25 -13.10 -8.52
N CYS A 35 0.90 -11.91 -8.97
CA CYS A 35 -0.29 -11.21 -8.52
C CYS A 35 -0.88 -10.43 -9.70
N TYR A 36 -2.08 -9.90 -9.51
CA TYR A 36 -2.66 -8.96 -10.45
C TYR A 36 -3.46 -7.91 -9.70
N ILE A 37 -3.48 -6.72 -10.28
CA ILE A 37 -4.30 -5.60 -9.84
C ILE A 37 -5.54 -5.60 -10.73
N GLU A 38 -6.71 -5.43 -10.14
CA GLU A 38 -7.98 -5.37 -10.87
C GLU A 38 -8.84 -4.22 -10.35
N ARG A 39 -9.40 -3.42 -11.26
CA ARG A 39 -10.39 -2.39 -10.91
C ARG A 39 -11.79 -2.97 -11.04
N ASP A 40 -12.57 -2.87 -9.97
CA ASP A 40 -13.98 -3.28 -9.95
C ASP A 40 -14.87 -2.21 -10.62
N GLY A 41 -16.10 -2.59 -10.98
CA GLY A 41 -17.09 -1.69 -11.60
C GLY A 41 -17.47 -0.49 -10.73
N ASN A 42 -17.21 -0.56 -9.42
CA ASN A 42 -17.42 0.53 -8.47
C ASN A 42 -16.22 1.50 -8.37
N GLY A 43 -15.17 1.30 -9.18
CA GLY A 43 -13.98 2.12 -9.18
C GLY A 43 -12.92 1.74 -8.14
N LYS A 44 -13.24 0.84 -7.20
CA LYS A 44 -12.31 0.26 -6.21
C LYS A 44 -11.23 -0.58 -6.89
N VAL A 45 -10.01 -0.52 -6.37
CA VAL A 45 -8.86 -1.27 -6.89
C VAL A 45 -8.49 -2.39 -5.92
N TRP A 46 -8.25 -3.58 -6.45
CA TRP A 46 -7.99 -4.79 -5.68
C TRP A 46 -6.70 -5.45 -6.12
N LEU A 47 -5.89 -5.89 -5.14
CA LEU A 47 -4.72 -6.73 -5.33
C LEU A 47 -5.08 -8.18 -5.05
N TYR A 48 -4.87 -9.05 -6.03
CA TYR A 48 -5.08 -10.50 -5.93
C TYR A 48 -3.74 -11.22 -5.95
N ASP A 49 -3.46 -12.05 -4.95
CA ASP A 49 -2.25 -12.88 -4.91
C ASP A 49 -2.55 -14.28 -5.48
N THR A 50 -1.72 -14.72 -6.42
CA THR A 50 -1.76 -16.07 -7.02
C THR A 50 -0.44 -16.81 -6.82
N SER A 51 0.48 -16.22 -6.04
CA SER A 51 1.87 -16.62 -5.96
C SER A 51 2.06 -17.82 -5.03
N THR A 52 3.26 -18.40 -5.09
CA THR A 52 3.65 -19.48 -4.15
C THR A 52 4.13 -18.92 -2.82
N ASN A 53 4.80 -17.76 -2.83
CA ASN A 53 5.45 -17.18 -1.65
C ASN A 53 4.57 -16.18 -0.89
N GLY A 54 3.51 -15.67 -1.53
CA GLY A 54 2.69 -14.57 -1.07
C GLY A 54 3.25 -13.21 -1.47
N THR A 55 2.37 -12.21 -1.53
CA THR A 55 2.68 -10.79 -1.72
C THR A 55 2.57 -10.07 -0.38
N LEU A 56 3.48 -9.15 -0.06
CA LEU A 56 3.48 -8.41 1.20
C LEU A 56 3.02 -6.97 0.97
N LEU A 57 1.93 -6.56 1.62
CA LEU A 57 1.36 -5.22 1.55
C LEU A 57 1.79 -4.39 2.78
N ASN A 58 2.28 -3.18 2.56
CA ASN A 58 2.74 -2.24 3.60
C ASN A 58 3.72 -2.87 4.61
N LEU A 59 4.59 -3.77 4.12
CA LEU A 59 5.55 -4.57 4.90
C LEU A 59 4.97 -5.40 6.07
N SER A 60 3.65 -5.40 6.25
CA SER A 60 2.98 -5.86 7.47
C SER A 60 1.94 -6.93 7.18
N ILE A 61 1.22 -6.80 6.06
CA ILE A 61 0.08 -7.64 5.72
C ILE A 61 0.50 -8.60 4.61
N LYS A 62 0.65 -9.88 4.94
CA LYS A 62 0.94 -10.91 3.93
C LYS A 62 -0.36 -11.40 3.27
N ILE A 63 -0.48 -11.19 1.97
CA ILE A 63 -1.54 -11.74 1.11
C ILE A 63 -1.06 -13.07 0.56
N THR A 64 -1.82 -14.13 0.84
CA THR A 64 -1.49 -15.49 0.38
C THR A 64 -2.34 -15.89 -0.82
N LYS A 65 -1.95 -16.97 -1.49
CA LYS A 65 -2.58 -17.44 -2.72
C LYS A 65 -4.10 -17.54 -2.60
N GLY A 66 -4.81 -16.88 -3.52
CA GLY A 66 -6.27 -16.86 -3.60
C GLY A 66 -6.93 -15.79 -2.73
N GLN A 67 -6.16 -15.06 -1.92
CA GLN A 67 -6.66 -13.90 -1.19
C GLN A 67 -6.54 -12.63 -2.02
N CYS A 68 -7.39 -11.66 -1.68
CA CYS A 68 -7.30 -10.32 -2.22
C CYS A 68 -7.44 -9.28 -1.11
N ARG A 69 -6.93 -8.07 -1.40
CA ARG A 69 -7.06 -6.90 -0.55
C ARG A 69 -7.34 -5.68 -1.41
N GLU A 70 -8.14 -4.75 -0.88
CA GLU A 70 -8.33 -3.44 -1.50
C GLU A 70 -7.01 -2.65 -1.40
N LEU A 71 -6.63 -1.99 -2.50
CA LEU A 71 -5.48 -1.09 -2.59
C LEU A 71 -5.92 0.36 -2.53
N HIS A 72 -5.18 1.17 -1.78
CA HIS A 72 -5.40 2.60 -1.64
C HIS A 72 -4.16 3.39 -2.07
N HIS A 73 -4.37 4.66 -2.41
CA HIS A 73 -3.28 5.59 -2.72
C HIS A 73 -2.20 5.54 -1.63
N GLY A 74 -0.95 5.34 -2.04
CA GLY A 74 0.22 5.25 -1.15
C GLY A 74 0.56 3.83 -0.66
N ASP A 75 -0.26 2.81 -0.93
CA ASP A 75 0.02 1.44 -0.50
C ASP A 75 1.29 0.86 -1.16
N GLU A 76 2.12 0.19 -0.38
CA GLU A 76 3.36 -0.46 -0.81
C GLU A 76 3.16 -1.96 -1.03
N ILE A 77 3.42 -2.42 -2.24
CA ILE A 77 3.28 -3.81 -2.69
C ILE A 77 4.66 -4.42 -2.87
N HIS A 78 5.05 -5.34 -2.00
CA HIS A 78 6.29 -6.10 -2.11
C HIS A 78 6.03 -7.51 -2.65
N ILE A 79 6.47 -7.73 -3.89
CA ILE A 79 6.39 -9.01 -4.60
C ILE A 79 7.43 -9.99 -4.07
N VAL A 80 8.64 -9.49 -3.84
CA VAL A 80 9.73 -10.25 -3.24
C VAL A 80 10.27 -9.42 -2.10
N HIS A 81 10.17 -9.95 -0.88
CA HIS A 81 10.78 -9.35 0.30
C HIS A 81 11.65 -10.37 1.03
N LYS A 82 12.81 -9.93 1.49
CA LYS A 82 13.72 -10.71 2.35
C LYS A 82 14.36 -9.80 3.38
N LYS A 83 14.20 -10.17 4.65
CA LYS A 83 14.72 -9.39 5.78
C LYS A 83 16.25 -9.24 5.77
N ASP A 84 16.96 -10.26 5.29
CA ASP A 84 18.43 -10.32 5.35
C ASP A 84 19.13 -9.99 4.02
N ASP A 85 18.39 -9.98 2.91
CA ASP A 85 18.96 -9.73 1.58
C ASP A 85 17.99 -8.89 0.74
N THR A 86 18.29 -7.60 0.65
CA THR A 86 17.51 -6.60 -0.08
C THR A 86 17.86 -6.51 -1.56
N LYS A 87 18.86 -7.28 -2.02
CA LYS A 87 19.32 -7.24 -3.42
C LYS A 87 18.24 -7.70 -4.40
N ASP A 88 17.43 -8.66 -3.98
CA ASP A 88 16.32 -9.21 -4.75
C ASP A 88 14.97 -8.62 -4.31
N ASP A 89 14.95 -7.52 -3.54
CA ASP A 89 13.70 -6.90 -3.13
C ASP A 89 13.01 -6.26 -4.35
N ILE A 90 11.73 -6.59 -4.53
CA ILE A 90 10.92 -6.05 -5.62
C ILE A 90 9.67 -5.51 -4.98
N GLY A 91 9.60 -4.18 -4.91
CA GLY A 91 8.51 -3.42 -4.32
C GLY A 91 8.01 -2.30 -5.23
N TYR A 92 6.73 -1.97 -5.09
CA TYR A 92 6.03 -0.92 -5.82
C TYR A 92 5.18 -0.11 -4.88
N MET A 93 5.02 1.18 -5.15
CA MET A 93 4.02 2.01 -4.49
C MET A 93 2.86 2.22 -5.45
N PHE A 94 1.65 1.95 -4.99
CA PHE A 94 0.44 2.22 -5.74
C PHE A 94 0.06 3.69 -5.61
N GLN A 95 -0.17 4.35 -6.74
CA GLN A 95 -0.64 5.73 -6.77
C GLN A 95 -1.95 5.79 -7.55
N ASP A 96 -3.03 6.08 -6.83
CA ASP A 96 -4.27 6.48 -7.47
C ASP A 96 -4.14 7.93 -7.97
N MET A 97 -4.32 8.12 -9.27
CA MET A 97 -4.19 9.42 -9.91
C MET A 97 -5.31 10.40 -9.55
N GLU A 98 -6.49 9.89 -9.21
CA GLU A 98 -7.63 10.72 -8.81
C GLU A 98 -7.44 11.23 -7.38
N ALA A 99 -7.01 10.36 -6.47
CA ALA A 99 -6.63 10.74 -5.10
C ALA A 99 -5.47 11.74 -5.10
N LEU A 100 -4.42 11.46 -5.87
CA LEU A 100 -3.23 12.33 -5.94
C LEU A 100 -3.60 13.76 -6.37
N ARG A 101 -4.49 13.90 -7.36
CA ARG A 101 -4.95 15.22 -7.81
C ARG A 101 -5.69 15.95 -6.70
N ALA A 102 -6.61 15.26 -6.01
CA ALA A 102 -7.38 15.86 -4.92
C ALA A 102 -6.50 16.36 -3.77
N GLU A 103 -5.46 15.59 -3.40
CA GLU A 103 -4.47 15.98 -2.38
C GLU A 103 -3.70 17.24 -2.81
N THR A 104 -3.19 17.26 -4.05
CA THR A 104 -2.44 18.42 -4.55
C THR A 104 -3.28 19.68 -4.71
N SER A 105 -4.57 19.56 -5.07
CA SER A 105 -5.45 20.73 -5.16
C SER A 105 -5.79 21.30 -3.78
N SER A 106 -6.00 20.42 -2.78
CA SER A 106 -6.32 20.86 -1.42
C SER A 106 -5.16 21.59 -0.75
N GLU A 107 -3.91 21.11 -0.93
CA GLU A 107 -2.73 21.72 -0.29
C GLU A 107 -2.36 23.10 -0.85
N LEU A 108 -2.74 23.38 -2.11
CA LEU A 108 -2.53 24.68 -2.73
C LEU A 108 -3.57 25.72 -2.27
N GLU A 109 -4.80 25.32 -1.99
CA GLU A 109 -5.86 26.21 -1.48
C GLU A 109 -5.53 26.75 -0.07
N ASP A 110 -4.91 25.94 0.79
CA ASP A 110 -4.50 26.35 2.15
C ASP A 110 -3.36 27.39 2.18
N THR A 111 -2.62 27.55 1.08
CA THR A 111 -1.49 28.51 1.02
C THR A 111 -1.93 29.90 0.51
N GLU A 112 -3.12 30.03 -0.10
CA GLU A 112 -3.60 31.28 -0.68
C GLU A 112 -4.18 32.26 0.37
N GLU A 113 -4.44 31.81 1.61
CA GLU A 113 -4.99 32.67 2.67
C GLU A 113 -3.95 33.51 3.44
N LEU A 114 -2.63 33.31 3.23
CA LEU A 114 -1.58 34.10 3.92
C LEU A 114 -1.14 35.35 3.13
N THR A 115 -1.63 35.53 1.89
CA THR A 115 -1.12 36.59 0.98
C THR A 115 -2.05 37.81 0.85
N GLN A 116 -3.16 37.85 1.59
CA GLN A 116 -4.15 38.94 1.51
C GLN A 116 -4.29 39.75 2.80
N VAL A 117 -3.21 40.30 3.34
CA VAL A 117 -3.25 41.49 4.23
C VAL A 117 -1.91 42.23 4.22
N ILE A 118 -1.53 42.79 3.06
CA ILE A 118 -0.74 44.03 3.08
C ILE A 118 -1.59 45.06 2.36
N ASP A 119 -2.36 45.76 3.17
CA ASP A 119 -3.19 46.91 2.82
C ASP A 119 -2.28 47.98 2.18
N ASP A 120 -2.45 48.21 0.88
CA ASP A 120 -1.80 49.29 0.12
C ASP A 120 -2.44 50.65 0.46
N SER A 121 -2.50 51.00 1.75
CA SER A 121 -2.85 52.33 2.21
C SER A 121 -1.62 53.05 2.78
N ASN A 122 -1.02 53.87 1.90
CA ASN A 122 -0.30 55.09 2.24
C ASN A 122 1.08 54.95 2.91
N ALA A 123 2.13 54.88 2.10
CA ALA A 123 3.43 55.45 2.45
C ALA A 123 3.84 56.49 1.39
N THR A 124 3.48 57.73 1.68
CA THR A 124 3.94 58.94 0.99
C THR A 124 5.47 59.03 1.03
N ILE A 125 6.10 59.31 -0.11
CA ILE A 125 7.52 59.64 -0.23
C ILE A 125 7.79 60.97 0.48
N ALA A 126 8.72 60.96 1.43
CA ALA A 126 9.51 62.12 1.81
C ALA A 126 10.90 61.64 2.21
N ASP A 127 11.87 61.85 1.32
CA ASP A 127 13.31 61.85 1.63
C ASP A 127 13.60 62.90 2.72
N GLU A 128 14.42 62.59 3.74
CA GLU A 128 15.47 63.44 4.35
C GLU A 128 16.29 62.64 5.41
N ASP A 129 17.55 62.36 5.04
CA ASP A 129 18.82 62.37 5.82
C ASP A 129 19.13 61.57 7.12
N VAL A 130 20.39 61.11 7.12
CA VAL A 130 21.37 60.94 8.22
C VAL A 130 21.40 59.67 9.12
N ASN A 131 22.19 58.70 8.63
CA ASN A 131 23.25 57.92 9.30
C ASN A 131 23.35 57.90 10.85
N THR A 132 23.39 56.71 11.47
CA THR A 132 24.41 56.35 12.48
C THR A 132 24.40 54.85 12.82
N VAL A 133 25.61 54.27 12.72
CA VAL A 133 26.02 52.92 13.10
C VAL A 133 26.04 52.76 14.61
N THR A 134 25.55 51.63 15.16
CA THR A 134 26.07 51.06 16.42
C THR A 134 25.79 49.54 16.52
N THR A 135 26.84 48.73 16.44
CA THR A 135 26.91 47.36 17.02
C THR A 135 27.48 47.46 18.45
N PRO A 136 27.18 46.56 19.42
CA PRO A 136 28.01 45.35 19.59
C PRO A 136 27.36 44.09 20.27
N SER A 137 27.70 42.92 19.73
CA SER A 137 28.30 41.70 20.37
C SER A 137 27.68 40.90 21.58
N PRO A 138 28.08 39.61 21.76
CA PRO A 138 27.29 38.52 22.37
C PRO A 138 27.86 37.88 23.66
N LEU A 139 27.02 37.22 24.48
CA LEU A 139 27.32 36.34 25.64
C LEU A 139 26.13 35.36 25.83
N LYS A 140 26.16 34.10 26.29
CA LYS A 140 27.15 33.21 26.91
C LYS A 140 26.60 31.75 26.92
N ARG A 141 27.50 30.76 26.80
CA ARG A 141 27.32 29.31 27.02
C ARG A 141 26.88 28.95 28.45
N ARG A 142 26.15 27.83 28.63
CA ARG A 142 26.28 26.90 29.78
C ARG A 142 26.17 25.44 29.32
N LYS A 143 26.92 24.57 30.01
CA LYS A 143 27.25 23.17 29.69
C LYS A 143 26.86 22.26 30.88
N SER A 144 26.47 21.01 30.55
CA SER A 144 26.53 19.71 31.28
C SER A 144 25.83 19.49 32.63
N THR A 145 25.12 18.35 32.72
CA THR A 145 25.28 17.19 33.68
C THR A 145 24.14 16.20 33.40
N ASP A 146 24.36 15.03 32.79
CA ASP A 146 24.73 13.72 33.38
C ASP A 146 23.87 13.28 34.59
N ILE A 147 22.91 12.37 34.35
CA ILE A 147 22.42 11.37 35.33
C ILE A 147 21.87 10.14 34.56
N SER A 148 22.57 9.01 34.64
CA SER A 148 22.01 7.63 34.58
C SER A 148 22.08 7.04 36.02
N PRO A 149 21.48 5.89 36.44
CA PRO A 149 20.91 4.77 35.65
C PRO A 149 19.63 4.02 36.22
N VAL A 150 18.84 3.36 35.33
CA VAL A 150 18.30 1.94 35.35
C VAL A 150 17.30 1.51 36.49
N PRO A 151 16.49 0.40 36.45
CA PRO A 151 15.93 -0.53 35.43
C PRO A 151 14.36 -0.67 35.46
N ILE A 152 13.79 -1.72 34.80
CA ILE A 152 12.51 -2.44 35.08
C ILE A 152 11.36 -2.05 34.11
N LYS A 153 10.60 -2.89 33.37
CA LYS A 153 10.28 -4.34 33.37
C LYS A 153 9.82 -4.76 31.95
N LYS A 154 10.12 -6.01 31.56
CA LYS A 154 9.46 -6.75 30.48
C LYS A 154 7.96 -6.90 30.79
N VAL A 155 7.09 -6.63 29.83
CA VAL A 155 5.74 -7.20 29.79
C VAL A 155 5.55 -7.83 28.41
N LYS A 156 5.42 -9.16 28.42
CA LYS A 156 4.82 -9.96 27.35
C LYS A 156 3.35 -9.52 27.26
N THR A 157 2.90 -9.20 26.06
CA THR A 157 1.47 -9.23 25.75
C THR A 157 1.31 -10.18 24.58
N ASP A 158 0.70 -11.33 24.87
CA ASP A 158 0.34 -12.35 23.90
C ASP A 158 -0.59 -11.76 22.81
N PRO A 159 -0.53 -12.26 21.56
CA PRO A 159 -1.49 -11.86 20.53
C PRO A 159 -2.90 -12.37 20.89
N PRO A 160 -3.97 -11.61 20.61
CA PRO A 160 -5.33 -12.12 20.77
C PRO A 160 -5.56 -13.29 19.81
N VAL A 161 -5.82 -14.45 20.40
CA VAL A 161 -6.38 -15.63 19.73
C VAL A 161 -7.76 -15.25 19.21
N VAL A 162 -7.89 -15.02 17.91
CA VAL A 162 -9.19 -14.99 17.24
C VAL A 162 -9.58 -16.43 16.98
N GLU A 163 -10.29 -17.01 17.95
CA GLU A 163 -10.96 -18.29 17.86
C GLU A 163 -12.16 -18.13 16.92
N ILE A 164 -12.01 -18.54 15.66
CA ILE A 164 -13.13 -18.67 14.73
C ILE A 164 -13.58 -20.13 14.81
N SER A 165 -14.59 -20.37 15.64
CA SER A 165 -15.34 -21.63 15.68
C SER A 165 -15.88 -21.96 14.28
N PRO A 166 -15.81 -23.22 13.83
CA PRO A 166 -16.47 -23.63 12.59
C PRO A 166 -17.99 -23.63 12.78
N PRO A 167 -18.80 -23.13 11.84
CA PRO A 167 -20.23 -23.39 11.86
C PRO A 167 -20.46 -24.88 11.54
N THR A 168 -20.90 -25.62 12.55
CA THR A 168 -21.58 -26.91 12.39
C THR A 168 -23.00 -26.64 11.95
N ASP A 169 -23.35 -26.98 10.71
CA ASP A 169 -24.75 -27.24 10.34
C ASP A 169 -24.86 -28.55 9.59
N ASP A 170 -25.22 -29.56 10.39
CA ASP A 170 -25.68 -30.87 10.02
C ASP A 170 -27.17 -30.73 9.63
N VAL A 171 -27.47 -30.58 8.32
CA VAL A 171 -28.84 -30.81 7.82
C VAL A 171 -28.87 -32.05 6.95
N LYS A 172 -29.04 -33.15 7.68
CA LYS A 172 -29.51 -34.44 7.21
C LYS A 172 -30.92 -34.30 6.62
N ARG A 173 -31.07 -34.37 5.30
CA ARG A 173 -32.31 -34.84 4.66
C ARG A 173 -32.01 -35.99 3.72
N LYS A 174 -32.24 -37.20 4.24
CA LYS A 174 -32.62 -38.37 3.47
C LYS A 174 -33.94 -38.07 2.74
N VAL A 175 -34.00 -38.34 1.45
CA VAL A 175 -35.16 -38.98 0.82
C VAL A 175 -34.66 -39.83 -0.35
N SER A 176 -34.93 -41.13 -0.23
CA SER A 176 -34.85 -42.12 -1.29
C SER A 176 -35.73 -41.72 -2.47
N SER A 177 -35.28 -41.98 -3.70
CA SER A 177 -36.17 -42.52 -4.72
C SER A 177 -35.37 -43.25 -5.80
N THR A 178 -35.54 -44.57 -5.79
CA THR A 178 -35.33 -45.50 -6.88
C THR A 178 -36.10 -45.08 -8.12
N HIS A 179 -35.49 -45.13 -9.31
CA HIS A 179 -36.14 -45.69 -10.51
C HIS A 179 -35.08 -46.17 -11.51
N ALA A 180 -35.24 -47.43 -11.89
CA ALA A 180 -34.52 -48.09 -12.96
C ALA A 180 -34.95 -47.52 -14.32
N ILE A 181 -34.02 -47.49 -15.28
CA ILE A 181 -34.36 -47.49 -16.70
C ILE A 181 -33.36 -48.41 -17.41
N ALA A 182 -33.92 -49.42 -18.05
CA ALA A 182 -33.23 -50.39 -18.88
C ALA A 182 -32.70 -49.72 -20.15
N ASP A 183 -31.49 -50.08 -20.55
CA ASP A 183 -30.99 -49.83 -21.91
C ASP A 183 -30.76 -51.18 -22.59
N THR A 184 -31.78 -51.61 -23.33
CA THR A 184 -31.66 -52.59 -24.40
C THR A 184 -31.28 -51.85 -25.67
N SER A 185 -30.03 -52.01 -26.11
CA SER A 185 -29.61 -51.64 -27.45
C SER A 185 -29.00 -52.87 -28.12
N ASP A 186 -29.89 -53.56 -28.82
CA ASP A 186 -29.65 -54.60 -29.81
C ASP A 186 -28.87 -54.02 -31.00
N LYS A 187 -27.76 -54.66 -31.37
CA LYS A 187 -27.18 -54.52 -32.72
C LYS A 187 -26.30 -55.71 -33.05
N THR A 188 -26.91 -56.69 -33.69
CA THR A 188 -26.26 -57.74 -34.47
C THR A 188 -25.86 -57.21 -35.86
N PRO A 189 -24.81 -57.75 -36.48
CA PRO A 189 -24.64 -57.75 -37.93
C PRO A 189 -25.43 -58.89 -38.61
#